data_AF-A0A947FM11-F1
#
_entry.id   AF-A0A947FM11-F1
#
_cell.length_a   1.000
_cell.length_b   1.000
_cell.length_c   1.000
_cell.angle_alpha   90.00
_cell.angle_beta   90.00
_cell.angle_gamma   90.00
#
_symmetry.space_group_name_H-M   'P 1'
#
loop_
_entity.id
_entity.type
_entity.pdbx_description
1 polymer ?
#
loop_
_entity_poly.entity_id
_entity_poly.type
_entity_poly.pdbx_seq_one_letter_code
_entity_poly.pdbx_strand_id
1 'polypeptide(L)'
;MQERSPGFKLLLTGLVGFVLMIPLLMVYGLVSDRQHQARVAKDAITAGSGGAQVVSGPVLVIPYEEQRVTNETVNGTATTRTQTIRKQLFLSPERHSIETELQPERKKKALYETVIYLAKMDGEARFLLPSDLSRFGVTREQLLLDETQIRFGTSDPRGLRAVADVRVGGERIELEPGEGVRSSGGAGFSGTI
;
A
#
# COMPACT_ATOMS: atom_id res chain seq x y z
N MET A 1 -15.45 -76.00 -21.06
CA MET A 1 -14.64 -74.84 -20.63
C MET A 1 -15.54 -73.61 -20.72
N GLN A 2 -15.91 -73.01 -19.58
CA GLN A 2 -16.92 -71.96 -19.51
C GLN A 2 -16.26 -70.63 -19.88
N GLU A 3 -16.56 -70.09 -21.06
CA GLU A 3 -16.01 -68.81 -21.51
C GLU A 3 -16.54 -67.70 -20.61
N ARG A 4 -15.65 -67.14 -19.77
CA ARG A 4 -15.97 -65.99 -18.92
C ARG A 4 -16.32 -64.80 -19.80
N SER A 5 -17.60 -64.40 -19.79
CA SER A 5 -18.14 -63.26 -20.54
C SER A 5 -17.27 -61.99 -20.38
N PRO A 6 -16.84 -61.36 -21.49
CA PRO A 6 -16.06 -60.11 -21.47
C PRO A 6 -16.72 -58.98 -20.67
N GLY A 7 -18.05 -58.90 -20.65
CA GLY A 7 -18.80 -57.87 -19.92
C GLY A 7 -18.63 -57.95 -18.40
N PHE A 8 -18.55 -59.17 -17.84
CA PHE A 8 -18.32 -59.35 -16.40
C PHE A 8 -16.91 -58.88 -15.99
N LYS A 9 -15.91 -59.12 -16.85
CA LYS A 9 -14.53 -58.64 -16.61
C LYS A 9 -14.47 -57.11 -16.63
N LEU A 10 -15.17 -56.46 -17.57
CA LEU A 10 -15.25 -54.99 -17.63
C LEU A 10 -15.93 -54.40 -16.39
N LEU A 11 -17.04 -54.98 -15.94
CA LEU A 11 -17.74 -54.53 -14.74
C LEU A 11 -16.85 -54.68 -13.50
N LEU A 12 -16.17 -55.82 -13.35
CA LEU A 12 -15.26 -56.05 -12.22
C LEU A 12 -14.10 -55.05 -12.22
N THR A 13 -13.49 -54.79 -13.39
CA THR A 13 -12.43 -53.78 -13.51
C THR A 13 -12.94 -52.37 -13.17
N GLY A 14 -14.14 -52.00 -13.63
CA GLY A 14 -14.76 -50.72 -13.28
C GLY A 14 -15.04 -50.59 -11.78
N LEU A 15 -15.52 -51.66 -11.14
CA LEU A 15 -15.75 -51.71 -9.69
C LEU A 15 -14.43 -51.53 -8.92
N VAL A 16 -13.38 -52.24 -9.32
CA VAL A 16 -12.05 -52.09 -8.70
C VAL A 16 -11.53 -50.66 -8.87
N GLY A 17 -11.66 -50.07 -10.07
CA GLY A 17 -11.29 -48.68 -10.32
C GLY A 17 -12.06 -47.70 -9.44
N PHE A 18 -13.37 -47.92 -9.25
CA PHE A 18 -14.20 -47.09 -8.38
C PHE A 18 -13.79 -47.20 -6.91
N VAL A 19 -13.52 -48.42 -6.42
CA VAL A 19 -13.04 -48.63 -5.04
C VAL A 19 -11.70 -47.95 -4.82
N LEU A 20 -10.78 -47.99 -5.80
CA LEU A 20 -9.49 -47.30 -5.74
C LEU A 20 -9.62 -45.77 -5.83
N MET A 21 -10.75 -45.25 -6.30
CA MET A 21 -11.02 -43.81 -6.30
C MET A 21 -11.21 -43.27 -4.87
N ILE A 22 -11.73 -44.07 -3.95
CA ILE A 22 -11.93 -43.68 -2.54
C ILE A 22 -10.61 -43.26 -1.87
N PRO A 23 -9.56 -44.10 -1.81
CA PRO A 23 -8.29 -43.69 -1.20
C PRO A 23 -7.64 -42.53 -1.95
N LEU A 24 -7.81 -42.43 -3.27
CA LEU A 24 -7.30 -41.29 -4.04
C LEU A 24 -7.97 -39.97 -3.62
N LEU A 25 -9.29 -39.96 -3.45
CA LEU A 25 -10.03 -38.80 -2.95
C LEU A 25 -9.63 -38.44 -1.51
N MET A 26 -9.36 -39.44 -0.65
CA MET A 26 -8.86 -39.18 0.70
C MET A 26 -7.50 -38.50 0.70
N VAL A 27 -6.56 -38.96 -0.14
CA VAL A 27 -5.24 -38.32 -0.29
C VAL A 27 -5.40 -36.90 -0.82
N TYR A 28 -6.27 -36.69 -1.82
CA TYR A 28 -6.55 -35.35 -2.34
C TYR A 28 -7.09 -34.42 -1.24
N GLY A 29 -8.02 -34.91 -0.41
CA GLY A 29 -8.56 -34.18 0.73
C GLY A 29 -7.48 -33.79 1.75
N LEU A 30 -6.59 -34.74 2.09
CA LEU A 30 -5.48 -34.49 3.01
C LEU A 30 -4.48 -33.46 2.46
N VAL A 31 -4.14 -33.55 1.18
CA VAL A 31 -3.24 -32.57 0.52
C VAL A 31 -3.88 -31.18 0.51
N SER A 32 -5.18 -31.10 0.21
CA SER A 32 -5.93 -29.84 0.22
C SER A 32 -5.93 -29.17 1.59
N ASP A 33 -6.20 -29.94 2.66
CA ASP A 33 -6.14 -29.43 4.03
C ASP A 33 -4.73 -28.94 4.37
N ARG A 34 -3.68 -29.70 4.04
CA ARG A 34 -2.29 -29.29 4.27
C ARG A 34 -1.92 -28.00 3.55
N GLN A 35 -2.38 -27.81 2.32
CA GLN A 35 -2.19 -26.56 1.58
C GLN A 35 -2.98 -25.40 2.21
N HIS A 36 -4.20 -25.65 2.70
CA HIS A 36 -4.99 -24.65 3.41
C HIS A 36 -4.28 -24.20 4.70
N GLN A 37 -3.85 -25.13 5.55
CA GLN A 37 -3.11 -24.81 6.77
C GLN A 37 -1.80 -24.05 6.49
N ALA A 38 -1.09 -24.41 5.43
CA ALA A 38 0.12 -23.69 5.02
C ALA A 38 -0.17 -22.23 4.63
N ARG A 39 -1.26 -21.97 3.90
CA ARG A 39 -1.71 -20.60 3.56
C ARG A 39 -2.09 -19.81 4.80
N VAL A 40 -2.91 -20.37 5.69
CA VAL A 40 -3.31 -19.73 6.96
C VAL A 40 -2.09 -19.39 7.81
N ALA A 41 -1.12 -20.30 7.90
CA ALA A 41 0.11 -20.05 8.64
C ALA A 41 0.93 -18.91 8.01
N LYS A 42 1.09 -18.89 6.68
CA LYS A 42 1.77 -17.82 5.95
C LYS A 42 1.11 -16.47 6.20
N ASP A 43 -0.21 -16.38 5.99
CA ASP A 43 -0.96 -15.13 6.15
C ASP A 43 -0.85 -14.62 7.59
N ALA A 44 -0.91 -15.51 8.57
CA ALA A 44 -0.78 -15.15 9.97
C ALA A 44 0.65 -14.73 10.38
N ILE A 45 1.69 -15.23 9.69
CA ILE A 45 3.06 -14.74 9.86
C ILE A 45 3.19 -13.33 9.27
N THR A 46 2.64 -13.09 8.07
CA THR A 46 2.76 -11.81 7.38
C THR A 46 1.82 -10.73 7.91
N ALA A 47 0.74 -11.09 8.60
CA ALA A 47 -0.26 -10.14 9.13
C ALA A 47 0.35 -9.02 10.00
N GLY A 48 1.43 -9.33 10.75
CA GLY A 48 2.13 -8.35 11.58
C GLY A 48 3.30 -7.63 10.88
N SER A 49 3.65 -8.00 9.65
CA SER A 49 4.77 -7.42 8.89
C SER A 49 4.30 -6.50 7.76
N GLY A 50 2.99 -6.27 7.66
CA GLY A 50 2.38 -5.65 6.48
C GLY A 50 2.27 -6.64 5.31
N GLY A 51 1.31 -6.39 4.41
CA GLY A 51 1.21 -7.13 3.15
C GLY A 51 2.35 -6.79 2.18
N ALA A 52 2.16 -7.10 0.89
CA ALA A 52 3.06 -6.62 -0.15
C ALA A 52 3.14 -5.08 -0.10
N GLN A 53 4.36 -4.56 0.03
CA GLN A 53 4.61 -3.13 0.22
C GLN A 53 4.88 -2.42 -1.10
N VAL A 54 4.19 -1.32 -1.33
CA VAL A 54 4.52 -0.33 -2.37
C VAL A 54 4.76 0.99 -1.65
N VAL A 55 5.98 1.51 -1.72
CA VAL A 55 6.33 2.82 -1.19
C VAL A 55 6.40 3.81 -2.35
N SER A 56 5.78 4.98 -2.18
CA SER A 56 5.73 6.05 -3.18
C SER A 56 6.10 7.39 -2.56
N GLY A 57 6.68 8.28 -3.35
CA GLY A 57 7.23 9.56 -2.89
C GLY A 57 8.77 9.54 -2.81
N PRO A 58 9.38 10.54 -2.14
CA PRO A 58 8.72 11.61 -1.38
C PRO A 58 7.95 12.59 -2.27
N VAL A 59 6.89 13.21 -1.73
CA VAL A 59 6.14 14.31 -2.35
C VAL A 59 6.08 15.47 -1.36
N LEU A 60 6.34 16.68 -1.83
CA LEU A 60 6.20 17.89 -1.03
C LEU A 60 4.80 18.46 -1.21
N VAL A 61 4.12 18.78 -0.10
CA VAL A 61 2.75 19.30 -0.11
C VAL A 61 2.72 20.65 0.56
N ILE A 62 2.33 21.66 -0.19
CA ILE A 62 2.25 23.05 0.26
C ILE A 62 0.77 23.44 0.31
N PRO A 63 0.20 23.67 1.49
CA PRO A 63 -1.16 24.20 1.60
C PRO A 63 -1.24 25.62 1.06
N TYR A 64 -2.40 26.00 0.52
CA TYR A 64 -2.65 27.36 0.09
C TYR A 64 -4.12 27.74 0.24
N GLU A 65 -4.38 29.04 0.37
CA GLU A 65 -5.72 29.60 0.49
C GLU A 65 -6.20 30.22 -0.82
N GLU A 66 -7.37 29.80 -1.28
CA GLU A 66 -8.04 30.34 -2.46
C GLU A 66 -9.31 31.06 -2.04
N GLN A 67 -9.42 32.34 -2.41
CA GLN A 67 -10.67 33.09 -2.25
C GLN A 67 -11.62 32.75 -3.40
N ARG A 68 -12.72 32.07 -3.07
CA ARG A 68 -13.79 31.79 -4.02
C ARG A 68 -14.93 32.76 -3.79
N VAL A 69 -15.23 33.55 -4.82
CA VAL A 69 -16.40 34.42 -4.82
C VAL A 69 -17.60 33.63 -5.30
N THR A 70 -18.58 33.46 -4.43
CA THR A 70 -19.85 32.78 -4.74
C THR A 70 -20.97 33.81 -4.74
N ASN A 71 -21.74 33.88 -5.82
CA ASN A 71 -22.94 34.69 -5.86
C ASN A 71 -24.11 33.84 -5.33
N GLU A 72 -24.64 34.20 -4.17
CA GLU A 72 -25.79 33.54 -3.56
C GLU A 72 -26.98 34.50 -3.54
N THR A 73 -28.16 34.02 -3.92
CA THR A 73 -29.39 34.80 -3.78
C THR A 73 -29.98 34.53 -2.40
N VAL A 74 -29.80 35.46 -1.46
CA VAL A 74 -30.41 35.40 -0.13
C VAL A 74 -31.61 36.33 -0.14
N ASN A 75 -32.81 35.80 0.14
CA ASN A 75 -34.07 36.56 0.17
C ASN A 75 -34.35 37.37 -1.12
N GLY A 76 -34.09 36.79 -2.30
CA GLY A 76 -34.32 37.45 -3.60
C GLY A 76 -33.29 38.53 -3.97
N THR A 77 -32.29 38.79 -3.12
CA THR A 77 -31.20 39.74 -3.39
C THR A 77 -29.92 38.98 -3.71
N ALA A 78 -29.32 39.26 -4.85
CA ALA A 78 -28.01 38.72 -5.21
C ALA A 78 -26.96 39.29 -4.24
N THR A 79 -26.38 38.41 -3.41
CA THR A 79 -25.34 38.74 -2.45
C THR A 79 -24.05 38.02 -2.84
N THR A 80 -22.96 38.76 -2.90
CA THR A 80 -21.63 38.20 -3.18
C THR A 80 -21.00 37.77 -1.87
N ARG A 81 -20.70 36.48 -1.71
CA ARG A 81 -20.01 35.92 -0.54
C ARG A 81 -18.63 35.43 -0.94
N THR A 82 -17.60 35.99 -0.33
CA THR A 82 -16.22 35.48 -0.46
C THR A 82 -16.02 34.37 0.56
N GLN A 83 -15.70 33.17 0.09
CA GLN A 83 -15.32 32.03 0.93
C GLN A 83 -13.84 31.73 0.71
N THR A 84 -13.08 31.62 1.79
CA THR A 84 -11.70 31.12 1.73
C THR A 84 -11.72 29.60 1.78
N ILE A 85 -11.17 28.96 0.76
CA ILE A 85 -11.06 27.50 0.66
C ILE A 85 -9.59 27.11 0.76
N ARG A 86 -9.28 26.17 1.64
CA ARG A 86 -7.95 25.60 1.78
C ARG A 86 -7.74 24.48 0.77
N LYS A 87 -6.64 24.55 0.02
CA LYS A 87 -6.23 23.56 -0.98
C LYS A 87 -4.77 23.15 -0.77
N GLN A 88 -4.32 22.17 -1.54
CA GLN A 88 -2.97 21.61 -1.45
C GLN A 88 -2.31 21.58 -2.83
N LEU A 89 -1.09 22.10 -2.91
CA LEU A 89 -0.21 21.98 -4.06
C LEU A 89 0.75 20.81 -3.81
N PHE A 90 0.75 19.83 -4.72
CA PHE A 90 1.64 18.66 -4.65
C PHE A 90 2.81 18.85 -5.61
N LEU A 91 4.03 18.77 -5.09
CA LEU A 91 5.26 18.92 -5.84
C LEU A 91 6.07 17.62 -5.77
N SER A 92 6.33 17.04 -6.94
CA SER A 92 7.31 15.97 -7.08
C SER A 92 8.73 16.53 -6.97
N PRO A 93 9.70 15.74 -6.51
CA PRO A 93 11.09 16.17 -6.47
C PRO A 93 11.63 16.39 -7.89
N GLU A 94 12.46 17.41 -8.07
CA GLU A 94 13.24 17.59 -9.30
C GLU A 94 14.16 16.39 -9.51
N ARG A 95 14.80 15.93 -8.42
CA ARG A 95 15.70 14.78 -8.39
C ARG A 95 15.55 14.06 -7.07
N HIS A 96 15.66 12.74 -7.12
CA HIS A 96 15.73 11.91 -5.93
C HIS A 96 16.63 10.70 -6.20
N SER A 97 17.27 10.21 -5.14
CA SER A 97 18.01 8.95 -5.14
C SER A 97 17.65 8.20 -3.87
N ILE A 98 17.27 6.93 -4.03
CA ILE A 98 16.90 6.06 -2.91
C ILE A 98 17.72 4.79 -3.06
N GLU A 99 18.45 4.45 -2.02
CA GLU A 99 19.08 3.15 -1.83
C GLU A 99 18.17 2.30 -0.95
N THR A 100 18.05 1.01 -1.27
CA THR A 100 17.21 0.09 -0.50
C THR A 100 17.98 -1.19 -0.24
N GLU A 101 18.23 -1.48 1.03
CA GLU A 101 18.79 -2.72 1.49
C GLU A 101 17.66 -3.68 1.88
N LEU A 102 17.64 -4.87 1.28
CA LEU A 102 16.66 -5.92 1.59
C LEU A 102 17.31 -7.03 2.42
N GLN A 103 16.83 -7.20 3.65
CA GLN A 103 17.28 -8.25 4.56
C GLN A 103 16.21 -9.33 4.70
N PRO A 104 16.44 -10.55 4.18
CA PRO A 104 15.50 -11.66 4.34
C PRO A 104 15.53 -12.21 5.77
N GLU A 105 14.36 -12.33 6.40
CA GLU A 105 14.18 -13.01 7.68
C GLU A 105 13.27 -14.22 7.53
N ARG A 106 13.73 -15.37 8.04
CA ARG A 106 12.88 -16.57 8.15
C ARG A 106 11.99 -16.45 9.38
N LYS A 107 10.69 -16.56 9.16
CA LYS A 107 9.67 -16.56 10.21
C LYS A 107 8.99 -17.92 10.25
N LYS A 108 8.76 -18.42 11.46
CA LYS A 108 8.17 -19.73 11.71
C LYS A 108 6.86 -19.59 12.47
N LYS A 109 5.89 -20.43 12.12
CA LYS A 109 4.67 -20.63 12.89
C LYS A 109 4.31 -22.11 12.86
N ALA A 110 4.34 -22.75 14.03
CA ALA A 110 4.26 -24.21 14.16
C ALA A 110 5.30 -24.91 13.27
N LEU A 111 4.88 -25.82 12.39
CA LEU A 111 5.76 -26.52 11.44
C LEU A 111 6.03 -25.74 10.15
N TYR A 112 5.38 -24.60 9.95
CA TYR A 112 5.45 -23.83 8.72
C TYR A 112 6.49 -22.71 8.83
N GLU A 113 7.22 -22.48 7.75
CA GLU A 113 8.23 -21.43 7.63
C GLU A 113 7.95 -20.59 6.39
N THR A 114 8.21 -19.28 6.48
CA THR A 114 8.17 -18.36 5.35
C THR A 114 9.26 -17.31 5.48
N VAL A 115 9.59 -16.63 4.38
CA VAL A 115 10.59 -15.57 4.35
C VAL A 115 9.84 -14.24 4.25
N ILE A 116 10.13 -13.32 5.17
CA ILE A 116 9.77 -11.91 5.05
C ILE A 116 11.02 -11.11 4.68
N TYR A 117 10.84 -9.91 4.15
CA TYR A 117 11.94 -9.02 3.80
C TYR A 117 11.80 -7.73 4.60
N LEU A 118 12.86 -7.34 5.28
CA LEU A 118 12.99 -6.01 5.84
C LEU A 118 13.66 -5.11 4.82
N ALA A 119 12.98 -4.01 4.48
CA ALA A 119 13.54 -2.97 3.63
C ALA A 119 14.05 -1.83 4.50
N LYS A 120 15.35 -1.53 4.42
CA LYS A 120 15.91 -0.29 4.92
C LYS A 120 16.09 0.64 3.73
N MET A 121 15.45 1.81 3.78
CA MET A 121 15.47 2.78 2.69
C MET A 121 16.15 4.05 3.16
N ASP A 122 17.20 4.46 2.47
CA ASP A 122 17.96 5.67 2.74
C ASP A 122 18.07 6.46 1.43
N GLY A 123 17.98 7.78 1.48
CA GLY A 123 17.97 8.56 0.23
C GLY A 123 17.91 10.06 0.43
N GLU A 124 17.96 10.75 -0.71
CA GLU A 124 17.91 12.20 -0.80
C GLU A 124 16.92 12.61 -1.89
N ALA A 125 16.25 13.75 -1.67
CA ALA A 125 15.36 14.34 -2.65
C ALA A 125 15.52 15.85 -2.65
N ARG A 126 15.56 16.43 -3.85
CA ARG A 126 15.61 17.88 -4.08
C ARG A 126 14.29 18.33 -4.66
N PHE A 127 13.66 19.30 -4.01
CA PHE A 127 12.46 19.95 -4.47
C PHE A 127 12.78 21.36 -4.98
N LEU A 128 12.06 21.79 -6.01
CA LEU A 128 12.09 23.17 -6.49
C LEU A 128 10.66 23.67 -6.60
N LEU A 129 10.41 24.85 -6.03
CA LEU A 129 9.15 25.55 -6.23
C LEU A 129 9.11 26.06 -7.68
N PRO A 130 8.10 25.68 -8.49
CA PRO A 130 8.01 26.17 -9.86
C PRO A 130 7.93 27.70 -9.91
N SER A 131 8.64 28.33 -10.84
CA SER A 131 8.55 29.79 -11.04
C SER A 131 7.20 30.22 -11.61
N ASP A 132 6.52 29.31 -12.31
CA ASP A 132 5.23 29.55 -12.96
C ASP A 132 4.08 28.90 -12.17
N LEU A 133 3.90 29.38 -10.93
CA LEU A 133 2.78 28.95 -10.07
C LEU A 133 1.41 29.28 -10.67
N SER A 134 1.36 30.26 -11.58
CA SER A 134 0.13 30.70 -12.25
C SER A 134 -0.55 29.58 -13.03
N ARG A 135 0.22 28.62 -13.57
CA ARG A 135 -0.30 27.42 -14.24
C ARG A 135 -1.08 26.48 -13.31
N PHE A 136 -0.83 26.56 -12.01
CA PHE A 136 -1.55 25.83 -10.98
C PHE A 136 -2.67 26.66 -10.34
N GLY A 137 -2.90 27.89 -10.84
CA GLY A 137 -3.94 28.79 -10.33
C GLY A 137 -3.65 29.34 -8.93
N VAL A 138 -2.37 29.41 -8.54
CA VAL A 138 -1.94 29.86 -7.21
C VAL A 138 -0.81 30.89 -7.35
N THR A 139 -0.79 31.91 -6.49
CA THR A 139 0.34 32.83 -6.37
C THR A 139 1.22 32.47 -5.18
N ARG A 140 2.45 33.00 -5.15
CA ARG A 140 3.40 32.68 -4.07
C ARG A 140 2.89 33.15 -2.70
N GLU A 141 2.16 34.26 -2.68
CA GLU A 141 1.62 34.90 -1.48
C GLU A 141 0.47 34.09 -0.85
N GLN A 142 -0.17 33.21 -1.63
CA GLN A 142 -1.23 32.33 -1.13
C GLN A 142 -0.68 31.06 -0.47
N LEU A 143 0.60 30.75 -0.66
CA LEU A 143 1.23 29.55 -0.13
C LEU A 143 1.51 29.68 1.38
N LEU A 144 1.05 28.70 2.14
CA LEU A 144 1.33 28.55 3.57
C LEU A 144 2.61 27.71 3.72
N LEU A 145 3.76 28.35 3.48
CA LEU A 145 5.05 27.66 3.44
C LEU A 145 5.47 27.10 4.80
N ASP A 146 5.00 27.68 5.90
CA ASP A 146 5.19 27.25 7.29
C ASP A 146 4.37 25.99 7.65
N GLU A 147 3.41 25.62 6.81
CA GLU A 147 2.63 24.40 6.95
C GLU A 147 2.99 23.35 5.88
N THR A 148 4.17 23.48 5.27
CA THR A 148 4.64 22.56 4.25
C THR A 148 4.88 21.18 4.85
N GLN A 149 4.45 20.14 4.14
CA GLN A 149 4.64 18.76 4.59
C GLN A 149 5.39 17.96 3.55
N ILE A 150 6.30 17.11 4.01
CA ILE A 150 6.79 16.00 3.21
C ILE A 150 5.91 14.78 3.45
N ARG A 151 5.51 14.09 2.39
CA ARG A 151 4.61 12.94 2.44
C ARG A 151 5.16 11.77 1.64
N PHE A 152 4.93 10.58 2.16
CA PHE A 152 5.21 9.32 1.50
C PHE A 152 3.97 8.46 1.51
N GLY A 153 3.70 7.77 0.41
CA GLY A 153 2.64 6.78 0.33
C GLY A 153 3.18 5.40 0.64
N THR A 154 2.41 4.59 1.36
CA THR A 154 2.68 3.16 1.56
C THR A 154 1.41 2.35 1.35
N SER A 155 1.51 1.12 0.84
CA SER A 155 0.34 0.26 0.67
C SER A 155 -0.24 -0.22 2.02
N ASP A 156 0.59 -0.40 3.05
CA ASP A 156 0.12 -0.76 4.40
C ASP A 156 1.08 -0.24 5.48
N PRO A 157 0.70 0.84 6.19
CA PRO A 157 1.54 1.49 7.20
C PRO A 157 1.95 0.58 8.37
N ARG A 158 1.21 -0.52 8.60
CA ARG A 158 1.53 -1.50 9.66
C ARG A 158 2.87 -2.21 9.42
N GLY A 159 3.38 -2.19 8.18
CA GLY A 159 4.68 -2.76 7.85
C GLY A 159 5.88 -1.90 8.30
N LEU A 160 5.66 -0.65 8.72
CA LEU A 160 6.72 0.22 9.20
C LEU A 160 7.17 -0.22 10.60
N ARG A 161 8.42 -0.72 10.71
CA ARG A 161 8.95 -1.29 11.97
C ARG A 161 9.70 -0.30 12.86
N ALA A 162 10.13 0.83 12.31
CA ALA A 162 10.92 1.83 12.99
C ALA A 162 10.35 3.23 12.71
N VAL A 163 10.73 4.18 13.56
CA VAL A 163 10.47 5.59 13.33
C VAL A 163 11.14 5.99 12.01
N ALA A 164 10.34 6.46 11.05
CA ALA A 164 10.84 7.04 9.82
C ALA A 164 11.15 8.52 10.08
N ASP A 165 12.26 9.02 9.57
CA ASP A 165 12.63 10.41 9.69
C ASP A 165 13.22 10.96 8.38
N VAL A 166 13.12 12.27 8.24
CA VAL A 166 13.82 13.02 7.18
C VAL A 166 14.68 14.10 7.81
N ARG A 167 15.65 14.59 7.04
CA ARG A 167 16.43 15.78 7.41
C ARG A 167 16.19 16.90 6.42
N VAL A 168 15.73 18.05 6.91
CA VAL A 168 15.52 19.26 6.12
C VAL A 168 16.31 20.39 6.75
N GLY A 169 17.17 21.06 5.98
CA GLY A 169 18.01 22.13 6.52
C GLY A 169 18.95 21.71 7.66
N GLY A 170 19.21 20.40 7.82
CA GLY A 170 19.98 19.85 8.94
C GLY A 170 19.15 19.48 10.17
N GLU A 171 17.87 19.85 10.22
CA GLU A 171 16.95 19.47 11.28
C GLU A 171 16.31 18.11 11.01
N ARG A 172 16.25 17.25 12.03
CA ARG A 172 15.61 15.93 11.94
C ARG A 172 14.12 16.06 12.24
N ILE A 173 13.30 15.59 11.32
CA ILE A 173 11.85 15.61 11.42
C ILE A 173 11.36 14.17 11.41
N GLU A 174 10.71 13.78 12.49
CA GLU A 174 10.06 12.48 12.63
C GLU A 174 8.77 12.47 11.79
N LEU A 175 8.56 11.38 11.05
CA LEU A 175 7.39 11.20 10.22
C LEU A 175 6.31 10.46 11.01
N GLU A 176 5.11 11.02 11.01
CA GLU A 176 3.95 10.43 11.65
C GLU A 176 3.13 9.60 10.64
N PRO A 177 2.55 8.46 11.05
CA PRO A 177 1.63 7.71 10.20
C PRO A 177 0.39 8.53 9.82
N GLY A 178 -0.02 8.45 8.55
CA GLY A 178 -1.18 9.17 8.03
C GLY A 178 -0.83 10.09 6.86
N GLU A 179 -1.85 10.80 6.37
CA GLU A 179 -1.71 11.84 5.34
C GLU A 179 -0.91 11.40 4.09
N GLY A 180 -1.03 10.14 3.69
CA GLY A 180 -0.35 9.59 2.53
C GLY A 180 -0.75 10.22 1.21
N VAL A 181 0.00 9.92 0.17
CA VAL A 181 -0.28 10.43 -1.19
C VAL A 181 -1.52 9.73 -1.77
N ARG A 182 -2.24 10.38 -2.68
CA ARG A 182 -3.42 9.77 -3.33
C ARG A 182 -3.11 8.46 -4.05
N SER A 183 -1.87 8.27 -4.52
CA SER A 183 -1.39 7.04 -5.15
C SER A 183 -1.44 5.81 -4.24
N SER A 184 -1.39 6.00 -2.92
CA SER A 184 -1.50 4.94 -1.92
C SER A 184 -2.87 4.91 -1.24
N GLY A 185 -3.88 5.58 -1.80
CA GLY A 185 -5.21 5.66 -1.19
C GLY A 185 -5.24 6.43 0.14
N GLY A 186 -4.24 7.31 0.38
CA GLY A 186 -4.12 8.09 1.62
C GLY A 186 -3.35 7.37 2.74
N ALA A 187 -2.95 6.11 2.54
CA ALA A 187 -2.09 5.40 3.47
C ALA A 187 -0.64 5.85 3.30
N GLY A 188 0.05 6.19 4.38
CA GLY A 188 1.33 6.86 4.26
C GLY A 188 1.91 7.31 5.59
N PHE A 189 2.91 8.16 5.49
CA PHE A 189 3.50 8.88 6.60
C PHE A 189 3.93 10.27 6.12
N SER A 190 3.92 11.22 7.05
CA SER A 190 4.17 12.63 6.74
C SER A 190 4.88 13.36 7.88
N GLY A 191 5.59 14.42 7.56
CA GLY A 191 6.18 15.34 8.54
C GLY A 191 6.10 16.77 8.04
N THR A 192 5.79 17.71 8.93
CA THR A 192 5.80 19.15 8.63
C THR A 192 7.24 19.66 8.66
N ILE A 193 7.62 20.47 7.67
CA ILE A 193 8.99 20.95 7.43
C ILE A 193 9.07 22.48 7.41
#